data_AF-H0ESM7-F1
#
_entry.id   AF-H0ESM7-F1
#
_cell.length_a   1.000
_cell.length_b   1.000
_cell.length_c   1.000
_cell.angle_alpha   90.00
_cell.angle_beta   90.00
_cell.angle_gamma   90.00
#
_symmetry.space_group_name_H-M   'P 1'
#
loop_
_entity.id
_entity.type
_entity.pdbx_description
1 polymer ?
#
loop_
_entity_poly.entity_id
_entity_poly.type
_entity_poly.pdbx_seq_one_letter_code
_entity_poly.pdbx_strand_id
1 'polypeptide(L)'
;MASRSAKRALSEIDVNVSSPSKKTKPNSKSSQTKTVSRPSDYNKLTVKELQQELRRRSIYKTGTKSQLVMNLQQDDLADQREELQEKNKSVVAEANYEELKVPGLKAELEARELKVGGSKAELVERLHQNDRDQVHKKEQERLFKEEIKRDESEKVVDYAKEAAAVLKGSLPDYEKMSMPEISQRLSEKGLMDKKLKQKGDVSEMRQRLRQADIEITVEYKQIMEKDAKERRERFAELKKKAGINESHDDEFRRHWKKYEEVTKRGPKAKPLYDDSGYPLSYEKLSNQPTRYNRSLAASERRMDHYERKAQETKEKAAIMGVPYERGDTSSNIDWIVAKDLEIPWHTVEMSDYKEWKRRGFKASVERLKRVKEEDGEVMMQMMPGSAFRVGYVRS
;
A
#
# COMPACT_ATOMS: atom_id res chain seq x y z
N MET A 1 -59.31 -11.00 -14.71
CA MET A 1 -59.64 -10.24 -13.49
C MET A 1 -58.58 -9.18 -13.30
N ALA A 2 -59.01 -7.92 -13.31
CA ALA A 2 -58.19 -6.73 -13.20
C ALA A 2 -57.66 -6.52 -11.78
N SER A 3 -56.47 -5.91 -11.64
CA SER A 3 -56.06 -4.92 -10.62
C SER A 3 -54.53 -4.82 -10.56
N ARG A 4 -53.87 -3.69 -10.33
CA ARG A 4 -54.22 -2.26 -10.25
C ARG A 4 -52.86 -1.52 -10.27
N SER A 5 -52.78 -0.45 -11.05
CA SER A 5 -51.70 0.54 -11.00
C SER A 5 -51.72 1.30 -9.67
N ALA A 6 -50.55 1.69 -9.16
CA ALA A 6 -50.42 2.76 -8.18
C ALA A 6 -49.28 3.70 -8.62
N LYS A 7 -49.68 4.86 -9.16
CA LYS A 7 -48.83 6.04 -9.36
C LYS A 7 -48.68 6.73 -8.01
N ARG A 8 -47.46 7.12 -7.62
CA ARG A 8 -47.23 7.98 -6.45
C ARG A 8 -46.68 9.33 -6.94
N ALA A 9 -47.45 10.37 -6.64
CA ALA A 9 -47.23 11.74 -7.05
C ALA A 9 -46.23 12.45 -6.13
N LEU A 10 -45.56 13.43 -6.74
CA LEU A 10 -44.70 14.46 -6.16
C LEU A 10 -45.52 15.40 -5.27
N SER A 11 -44.93 15.86 -4.16
CA SER A 11 -45.43 17.01 -3.41
C SER A 11 -44.32 18.06 -3.32
N GLU A 12 -44.60 19.19 -3.94
CA GLU A 12 -43.90 20.47 -3.85
C GLU A 12 -43.97 21.03 -2.42
N ILE A 13 -42.88 21.61 -1.94
CA ILE A 13 -42.88 22.47 -0.76
C ILE A 13 -42.11 23.75 -1.14
N ASP A 14 -42.88 24.77 -1.52
CA ASP A 14 -42.49 26.16 -1.47
C ASP A 14 -43.16 26.80 -0.25
N VAL A 15 -42.37 27.30 0.71
CA VAL A 15 -42.87 28.31 1.66
C VAL A 15 -41.78 29.35 1.89
N ASN A 16 -41.92 30.43 1.13
CA ASN A 16 -41.30 31.72 1.30
C ASN A 16 -42.14 32.55 2.29
N VAL A 17 -41.59 32.97 3.44
CA VAL A 17 -42.11 34.12 4.19
C VAL A 17 -40.95 34.89 4.81
N SER A 18 -40.75 36.09 4.27
CA SER A 18 -39.90 37.16 4.76
C SER A 18 -40.63 37.99 5.83
N SER A 19 -39.85 38.78 6.58
CA SER A 19 -40.15 40.07 7.23
C SER A 19 -40.00 40.09 8.78
N PRO A 20 -39.91 41.28 9.43
CA PRO A 20 -38.64 41.78 9.95
C PRO A 20 -38.73 42.24 11.42
N SER A 21 -37.62 42.33 12.16
CA SER A 21 -37.45 43.40 13.18
C SER A 21 -36.22 43.29 14.08
N LYS A 22 -35.78 44.50 14.45
CA LYS A 22 -35.12 44.92 15.70
C LYS A 22 -33.60 44.79 15.80
N LYS A 23 -32.99 45.95 15.52
CA LYS A 23 -31.73 46.47 16.07
C LYS A 23 -31.67 46.27 17.59
N THR A 24 -30.68 45.51 18.04
CA THR A 24 -30.12 45.56 19.41
C THR A 24 -28.61 45.72 19.32
N LYS A 25 -28.09 46.77 19.97
CA LYS A 25 -26.65 47.05 20.13
C LYS A 25 -25.98 45.93 20.94
N PRO A 26 -24.81 45.42 20.54
CA PRO A 26 -23.93 44.71 21.45
C PRO A 26 -22.86 45.67 21.99
N ASN A 27 -22.86 45.83 23.32
CA ASN A 27 -21.75 46.37 24.09
C ASN A 27 -21.26 45.25 25.01
N SER A 28 -20.23 44.51 24.60
CA SER A 28 -19.50 43.62 25.49
C SER A 28 -18.17 43.19 24.85
N LYS A 29 -17.10 43.78 25.41
CA LYS A 29 -15.68 43.38 25.40
C LYS A 29 -15.37 42.04 24.72
N SER A 30 -14.81 42.13 23.51
CA SER A 30 -14.11 41.02 22.87
C SER A 30 -12.77 40.81 23.56
N SER A 31 -12.65 39.71 24.30
CA SER A 31 -11.35 39.11 24.60
C SER A 31 -10.78 38.58 23.28
N GLN A 32 -9.88 39.35 22.67
CA GLN A 32 -9.09 38.89 21.54
C GLN A 32 -8.17 37.77 22.01
N THR A 33 -8.57 36.51 21.81
CA THR A 33 -7.61 35.42 21.67
C THR A 33 -6.90 35.63 20.34
N LYS A 34 -5.84 36.46 20.37
CA LYS A 34 -4.89 36.59 19.26
C LYS A 34 -4.31 35.20 18.98
N THR A 35 -4.79 34.55 17.94
CA THR A 35 -4.04 33.51 17.23
C THR A 35 -2.84 34.20 16.59
N VAL A 36 -1.77 34.36 17.36
CA VAL A 36 -0.50 34.88 16.86
C VAL A 36 0.07 33.82 15.94
N SER A 37 0.08 34.11 14.63
CA SER A 37 0.87 33.38 13.64
C SER A 37 2.32 33.31 14.16
N ARG A 38 2.75 32.12 14.59
CA ARG A 38 4.14 31.86 15.00
C ARG A 38 5.05 31.95 13.77
N PRO A 39 6.01 32.88 13.71
CA PRO A 39 6.96 32.94 12.59
C PRO A 39 7.94 31.77 12.70
N SER A 40 7.81 30.78 11.81
CA SER A 40 8.64 29.56 11.84
C SER A 40 10.13 29.78 11.52
N ASP A 41 10.53 30.99 11.11
CA ASP A 41 11.89 31.29 10.65
C ASP A 41 12.60 32.37 11.50
N TYR A 42 12.89 32.07 12.77
CA TYR A 42 13.65 32.97 13.65
C TYR A 42 15.03 33.38 13.09
N ASN A 43 15.60 32.59 12.17
CA ASN A 43 16.87 32.90 11.52
C ASN A 43 16.85 34.21 10.70
N LYS A 44 15.68 34.61 10.20
CA LYS A 44 15.48 35.84 9.40
C LYS A 44 15.45 37.11 10.25
N LEU A 45 15.22 36.99 11.55
CA LEU A 45 15.12 38.14 12.46
C LEU A 45 16.49 38.71 12.85
N THR A 46 16.55 40.00 13.08
CA THR A 46 17.70 40.71 13.64
C THR A 46 17.81 40.48 15.15
N VAL A 47 18.97 40.75 15.76
CA VAL A 47 19.18 40.57 17.22
C VAL A 47 18.18 41.42 18.04
N LYS A 48 17.87 42.64 17.58
CA LYS A 48 16.90 43.52 18.25
C LYS A 48 15.48 42.93 18.22
N GLU A 49 15.07 42.38 17.08
CA GLU A 49 13.75 41.73 16.94
C GLU A 49 13.66 40.44 17.77
N LEU A 50 14.72 39.63 17.81
CA LEU A 50 14.78 38.43 18.65
C LEU A 50 14.69 38.76 20.15
N GLN A 51 15.40 39.80 20.60
CA GLN A 51 15.31 40.28 21.98
C GLN A 51 13.93 40.86 22.30
N GLN A 52 13.30 41.55 21.35
CA GLN A 52 11.94 42.06 21.50
C GLN A 52 10.92 40.93 21.60
N GLU A 53 11.06 39.87 20.79
CA GLU A 53 10.19 38.69 20.85
C GLU A 53 10.38 37.92 22.17
N LEU A 54 11.61 37.75 22.64
CA LEU A 54 11.89 37.17 23.95
C LEU A 54 11.27 37.98 25.10
N ARG A 55 11.38 39.32 25.06
CA ARG A 55 10.71 40.21 26.03
C ARG A 55 9.19 40.11 25.95
N ARG A 56 8.64 39.99 24.74
CA ARG A 56 7.19 39.80 24.51
C ARG A 56 6.68 38.51 25.16
N ARG A 57 7.52 37.48 25.22
CA ARG A 57 7.25 36.19 25.88
C ARG A 57 7.66 36.13 27.35
N SER A 58 8.13 37.25 27.91
CA SER A 58 8.65 37.32 29.28
C SER A 58 9.86 36.40 29.56
N ILE A 59 10.66 36.10 28.53
CA ILE A 59 11.87 35.28 28.63
C ILE A 59 13.08 36.22 28.65
N TYR A 60 13.63 36.48 29.83
CA TYR A 60 14.79 37.35 29.97
C TYR A 60 16.09 36.58 29.72
N LYS A 61 16.61 36.66 28.49
CA LYS A 61 17.89 36.06 28.13
C LYS A 61 18.72 37.02 27.27
N THR A 62 20.02 37.09 27.54
CA THR A 62 21.02 37.82 26.74
C THR A 62 21.94 36.81 26.08
N GLY A 63 22.52 37.17 24.92
CA GLY A 63 23.39 36.26 24.20
C GLY A 63 23.61 36.65 22.75
N THR A 64 24.37 35.81 22.05
CA THR A 64 24.59 35.89 20.60
C THR A 64 23.30 35.58 19.83
N LYS A 65 23.21 35.99 18.55
CA LYS A 65 22.02 35.76 17.71
C LYS A 65 21.57 34.29 17.73
N SER A 66 22.50 33.35 17.61
CA SER A 66 22.21 31.91 17.64
C SER A 66 21.63 31.44 18.98
N GLN A 67 22.12 31.96 20.10
CA GLN A 67 21.57 31.65 21.43
C GLN A 67 20.14 32.17 21.58
N LEU A 68 19.84 33.37 21.08
CA LEU A 68 18.48 33.93 21.14
C LEU A 68 17.49 33.10 20.29
N VAL A 69 17.91 32.68 19.08
CA VAL A 69 17.12 31.78 18.23
C VAL A 69 16.87 30.45 18.92
N MET A 70 17.91 29.82 19.48
CA MET A 70 17.79 28.54 20.19
C MET A 70 16.82 28.63 21.37
N ASN A 71 16.86 29.74 22.13
CA ASN A 71 15.97 29.96 23.26
C ASN A 71 14.50 30.10 22.82
N LEU A 72 14.22 30.83 21.74
CA LEU A 72 12.86 30.94 21.19
C LEU A 72 12.34 29.61 20.65
N GLN A 73 13.21 28.81 20.02
CA GLN A 73 12.85 27.47 19.54
C GLN A 73 12.56 26.51 20.70
N GLN A 74 13.36 26.55 21.78
CA GLN A 74 13.10 25.74 22.97
C GLN A 74 11.79 26.09 23.65
N ASP A 75 11.45 27.37 23.70
CA ASP A 75 10.18 27.86 24.25
C ASP A 75 8.98 27.38 23.41
N ASP A 76 9.07 27.49 22.07
CA ASP A 76 8.03 26.95 21.19
C ASP A 76 7.84 25.44 21.35
N LEU A 77 8.93 24.69 21.55
CA LEU A 77 8.91 23.26 21.81
C LEU A 77 8.33 22.93 23.19
N ALA A 78 8.57 23.77 24.20
CA ALA A 78 7.99 23.60 25.54
C ALA A 78 6.46 23.74 25.50
N ASP A 79 5.96 24.79 24.84
CA ASP A 79 4.52 24.99 24.65
C ASP A 79 3.87 23.84 23.87
N GLN A 80 4.53 23.33 22.82
CA GLN A 80 4.03 22.16 22.07
C GLN A 80 4.00 20.91 22.94
N ARG A 81 5.00 20.73 23.80
CA ARG A 81 5.06 19.60 24.74
C ARG A 81 3.94 19.68 25.77
N GLU A 82 3.64 20.86 26.29
CA GLU A 82 2.55 21.08 27.24
C GLU A 82 1.18 20.84 26.57
N GLU A 83 0.97 21.36 25.36
CA GLU A 83 -0.25 21.13 24.59
C GLU A 83 -0.47 19.64 24.27
N LEU A 84 0.62 18.91 23.92
CA LEU A 84 0.57 17.46 23.70
C LEU A 84 0.29 16.70 25.00
N GLN A 85 0.85 17.14 26.14
CA GLN A 85 0.57 16.54 27.45
C GLN A 85 -0.89 16.74 27.86
N GLU A 86 -1.46 17.92 27.63
CA GLU A 86 -2.84 18.22 27.98
C GLU A 86 -3.85 17.52 27.06
N LYS A 87 -3.55 17.44 25.74
CA LYS A 87 -4.32 16.61 24.81
C LYS A 87 -4.28 15.14 25.20
N ASN A 88 -3.12 14.61 25.54
CA ASN A 88 -2.98 13.23 26.00
C ASN A 88 -3.70 12.97 27.32
N LYS A 89 -3.79 13.97 28.21
CA LYS A 89 -4.55 13.87 29.46
C LYS A 89 -6.07 13.83 29.24
N SER A 90 -6.60 14.47 28.19
CA SER A 90 -8.05 14.49 27.93
C SER A 90 -8.59 13.27 27.16
N VAL A 91 -7.74 12.54 26.44
CA VAL A 91 -8.16 11.41 25.58
C VAL A 91 -8.29 10.10 26.37
N VAL A 92 -7.69 10.00 27.55
CA VAL A 92 -7.88 8.86 28.44
C VAL A 92 -8.95 9.26 29.44
N ALA A 93 -10.17 8.73 29.29
CA ALA A 93 -11.08 8.63 30.43
C ALA A 93 -10.37 7.70 31.43
N GLU A 94 -9.52 8.27 32.29
CA GLU A 94 -8.77 7.53 33.31
C GLU A 94 -9.80 6.77 34.14
N ALA A 95 -9.90 5.47 33.91
CA ALA A 95 -10.64 4.61 34.79
C ALA A 95 -9.99 4.77 36.18
N ASN A 96 -10.78 5.21 37.16
CA ASN A 96 -10.29 5.52 38.50
C ASN A 96 -9.99 4.22 39.25
N TYR A 97 -8.85 3.61 38.93
CA TYR A 97 -8.40 2.34 39.50
C TYR A 97 -8.11 2.45 41.01
N GLU A 98 -7.91 3.66 41.53
CA GLU A 98 -7.67 3.93 42.93
C GLU A 98 -8.87 3.53 43.81
N GLU A 99 -10.09 3.63 43.28
CA GLU A 99 -11.34 3.27 43.97
C GLU A 99 -11.61 1.75 44.01
N LEU A 100 -11.00 0.99 43.10
CA LEU A 100 -11.18 -0.46 43.06
C LEU A 100 -10.49 -1.14 44.26
N LYS A 101 -11.17 -2.12 44.85
CA LYS A 101 -10.57 -3.02 45.86
C LYS A 101 -9.60 -3.99 45.18
N VAL A 102 -8.62 -4.51 45.93
CA VAL A 102 -7.60 -5.45 45.43
C VAL A 102 -8.19 -6.64 44.63
N PRO A 103 -9.31 -7.28 45.04
CA PRO A 103 -9.92 -8.33 44.21
C PRO A 103 -10.38 -7.84 42.83
N GLY A 104 -10.94 -6.64 42.74
CA GLY A 104 -11.36 -6.03 41.47
C GLY A 104 -10.16 -5.69 40.58
N LEU A 105 -9.09 -5.14 41.15
CA LEU A 105 -7.85 -4.86 40.43
C LEU A 105 -7.22 -6.12 39.86
N LYS A 106 -7.22 -7.22 40.63
CA LYS A 106 -6.70 -8.52 40.16
C LYS A 106 -7.55 -9.10 39.05
N ALA A 107 -8.87 -9.04 39.15
CA ALA A 107 -9.78 -9.49 38.11
C ALA A 107 -9.56 -8.73 36.79
N GLU A 108 -9.38 -7.41 36.87
CA GLU A 108 -9.09 -6.57 35.70
C GLU A 108 -7.72 -6.89 35.07
N LEU A 109 -6.69 -7.10 35.90
CA LEU A 109 -5.36 -7.53 35.42
C LEU A 109 -5.42 -8.91 34.76
N GLU A 110 -6.16 -9.86 35.36
CA GLU A 110 -6.32 -11.22 34.82
C GLU A 110 -7.09 -11.21 33.49
N ALA A 111 -8.15 -10.40 33.38
CA ALA A 111 -8.90 -10.21 32.13
C ALA A 111 -8.04 -9.62 30.99
N ARG A 112 -6.95 -8.93 31.33
CA ARG A 112 -5.96 -8.37 30.41
C ARG A 112 -4.71 -9.23 30.27
N GLU A 113 -4.70 -10.43 30.86
CA GLU A 113 -3.58 -11.38 30.86
C GLU A 113 -2.29 -10.80 31.49
N LEU A 114 -2.42 -9.88 32.44
CA LEU A 114 -1.32 -9.25 33.16
C LEU A 114 -1.04 -9.95 34.48
N LYS A 115 0.20 -9.81 34.98
CA LYS A 115 0.62 -10.40 36.26
C LYS A 115 -0.21 -9.83 37.43
N VAL A 116 -0.88 -10.70 38.19
CA VAL A 116 -1.78 -10.36 39.32
C VAL A 116 -1.11 -10.22 40.69
N GLY A 117 0.23 -10.29 40.77
CA GLY A 117 1.00 -10.17 42.01
C GLY A 117 1.44 -8.74 42.33
N GLY A 118 1.56 -8.40 43.61
CA GLY A 118 2.09 -7.12 44.07
C GLY A 118 1.25 -6.41 45.14
N SER A 119 1.73 -5.25 45.57
CA SER A 119 0.97 -4.31 46.43
C SER A 119 -0.17 -3.64 45.65
N LYS A 120 -1.19 -3.09 46.33
CA LYS A 120 -2.32 -2.40 45.64
C LYS A 120 -1.81 -1.31 44.68
N ALA A 121 -0.80 -0.55 45.10
CA ALA A 121 -0.18 0.49 44.29
C ALA A 121 0.45 -0.07 43.00
N GLU A 122 1.19 -1.18 43.10
CA GLU A 122 1.78 -1.84 41.93
C GLU A 122 0.73 -2.38 40.96
N LEU A 123 -0.42 -2.86 41.45
CA LEU A 123 -1.52 -3.32 40.59
C LEU A 123 -2.14 -2.15 39.81
N VAL A 124 -2.37 -1.03 40.49
CA VAL A 124 -2.92 0.20 39.89
C VAL A 124 -1.95 0.78 38.86
N GLU A 125 -0.67 0.89 39.21
CA GLU A 125 0.37 1.38 38.29
C GLU A 125 0.47 0.50 37.04
N ARG A 126 0.37 -0.82 37.20
CA ARG A 126 0.39 -1.77 36.07
C ARG A 126 -0.81 -1.60 35.13
N LEU A 127 -2.00 -1.33 35.66
CA LEU A 127 -3.18 -1.04 34.84
C LEU A 127 -3.04 0.29 34.09
N HIS A 128 -2.60 1.35 34.77
CA HIS A 128 -2.32 2.65 34.14
C HIS A 128 -1.25 2.54 33.05
N GLN A 129 -0.18 1.80 33.30
CA GLN A 129 0.87 1.58 32.32
C GLN A 129 0.33 0.82 31.10
N ASN A 130 -0.44 -0.25 31.31
CA ASN A 130 -1.07 -0.96 30.21
C ASN A 130 -2.03 -0.06 29.40
N ASP A 131 -2.81 0.82 30.04
CA ASP A 131 -3.68 1.75 29.31
C ASP A 131 -2.89 2.74 28.46
N ARG A 132 -1.79 3.29 29.00
CA ARG A 132 -0.87 4.14 28.24
C ARG A 132 -0.28 3.38 27.05
N ASP A 133 0.15 2.15 27.26
CA ASP A 133 0.72 1.30 26.21
C ASP A 133 -0.32 0.97 25.14
N GLN A 134 -1.58 0.71 25.52
CA GLN A 134 -2.68 0.46 24.59
C GLN A 134 -3.05 1.71 23.78
N VAL A 135 -3.07 2.89 24.39
CA VAL A 135 -3.31 4.16 23.69
C VAL A 135 -2.17 4.44 22.72
N HIS A 136 -0.92 4.27 23.16
CA HIS A 136 0.25 4.46 22.30
C HIS A 136 0.23 3.47 21.13
N LYS A 137 -0.09 2.20 21.37
CA LYS A 137 -0.23 1.18 20.32
C LYS A 137 -1.34 1.55 19.33
N LYS A 138 -2.52 1.97 19.81
CA LYS A 138 -3.63 2.41 18.95
C LYS A 138 -3.27 3.64 18.13
N GLU A 139 -2.57 4.61 18.71
CA GLU A 139 -2.12 5.81 18.02
C GLU A 139 -1.07 5.48 16.96
N GLN A 140 -0.11 4.62 17.27
CA GLN A 140 0.85 4.11 16.29
C GLN A 140 0.16 3.37 15.15
N GLU A 141 -0.84 2.52 15.45
CA GLU A 141 -1.65 1.87 14.42
C GLU A 141 -2.46 2.86 13.58
N ARG A 142 -2.97 3.95 14.18
CA ARG A 142 -3.71 4.99 13.47
C ARG A 142 -2.79 5.74 12.52
N LEU A 143 -1.64 6.21 13.01
CA LEU A 143 -0.63 6.88 12.22
C LEU A 143 -0.13 5.98 11.09
N PHE A 144 0.10 4.69 11.36
CA PHE A 144 0.45 3.69 10.35
C PHE A 144 -0.62 3.55 9.26
N LYS A 145 -1.91 3.50 9.65
CA LYS A 145 -3.03 3.44 8.69
C LYS A 145 -3.17 4.73 7.88
N GLU A 146 -2.89 5.89 8.46
CA GLU A 146 -2.92 7.18 7.76
C GLU A 146 -1.78 7.30 6.76
N GLU A 147 -0.57 6.85 7.12
CA GLU A 147 0.59 6.84 6.23
C GLU A 147 0.36 5.89 5.03
N ILE A 148 -0.20 4.70 5.27
CA ILE A 148 -0.58 3.78 4.18
C ILE A 148 -1.61 4.42 3.25
N LYS A 149 -2.64 5.09 3.80
CA LYS A 149 -3.63 5.81 2.98
C LYS A 149 -2.99 6.95 2.18
N ARG A 150 -2.02 7.64 2.77
CA ARG A 150 -1.25 8.68 2.09
C ARG A 150 -0.47 8.09 0.93
N ASP A 151 0.26 7.01 1.13
CA ASP A 151 0.97 6.30 0.06
C ASP A 151 0.03 5.75 -1.02
N GLU A 152 -1.14 5.23 -0.67
CA GLU A 152 -2.17 4.84 -1.65
C GLU A 152 -2.69 6.04 -2.47
N SER A 153 -2.63 7.25 -1.91
CA SER A 153 -3.04 8.48 -2.56
C SER A 153 -1.91 9.16 -3.36
N GLU A 154 -0.66 8.93 -2.97
CA GLU A 154 0.53 9.63 -3.46
C GLU A 154 1.22 8.78 -4.55
N LYS A 155 1.16 9.28 -5.79
CA LYS A 155 1.75 8.69 -7.01
C LYS A 155 1.25 7.28 -7.37
N VAL A 156 0.13 7.23 -8.09
CA VAL A 156 -0.07 6.13 -9.05
C VAL A 156 0.96 6.31 -10.14
N VAL A 157 2.10 5.63 -10.01
CA VAL A 157 3.11 5.59 -11.06
C VAL A 157 2.45 4.93 -12.27
N ASP A 158 2.29 5.70 -13.33
CA ASP A 158 1.85 5.16 -14.61
C ASP A 158 3.08 4.50 -15.26
N TYR A 159 3.40 3.29 -14.80
CA TYR A 159 4.58 2.53 -15.22
C TYR A 159 4.65 2.45 -16.75
N ALA A 160 3.49 2.40 -17.41
CA ALA A 160 3.38 2.34 -18.85
C ALA A 160 3.88 3.62 -19.53
N LYS A 161 3.54 4.80 -18.98
CA LYS A 161 4.04 6.08 -19.49
C LYS A 161 5.55 6.22 -19.29
N GLU A 162 6.05 5.81 -18.13
CA GLU A 162 7.49 5.88 -17.83
C GLU A 162 8.28 4.91 -18.73
N ALA A 163 7.83 3.66 -18.85
CA ALA A 163 8.43 2.67 -19.74
C ALA A 163 8.35 3.10 -21.21
N ALA A 164 7.21 3.65 -21.66
CA ALA A 164 7.06 4.17 -23.02
C ALA A 164 8.04 5.32 -23.32
N ALA A 165 8.38 6.14 -22.32
CA ALA A 165 9.38 7.19 -22.48
C ALA A 165 10.80 6.61 -22.68
N VAL A 166 11.13 5.51 -21.99
CA VAL A 166 12.41 4.80 -22.14
C VAL A 166 12.49 4.07 -23.48
N LEU A 167 11.38 3.46 -23.92
CA LEU A 167 11.30 2.62 -25.12
C LEU A 167 11.11 3.42 -26.43
N LYS A 168 11.35 4.74 -26.42
CA LYS A 168 11.10 5.61 -27.57
C LYS A 168 11.95 5.17 -28.78
N GLY A 169 11.33 4.42 -29.69
CA GLY A 169 11.95 3.90 -30.92
C GLY A 169 12.10 2.37 -31.01
N SER A 170 11.88 1.62 -29.92
CA SER A 170 11.90 0.15 -29.96
C SER A 170 10.53 -0.48 -30.21
N LEU A 171 9.45 0.24 -29.92
CA LEU A 171 8.09 -0.23 -30.14
C LEU A 171 7.63 -0.05 -31.60
N PRO A 172 6.82 -0.98 -32.14
CA PRO A 172 6.19 -0.83 -33.44
C PRO A 172 5.40 0.48 -33.57
N ASP A 173 5.36 1.05 -34.77
CA ASP A 173 4.51 2.19 -35.07
C ASP A 173 3.05 1.72 -35.25
N TYR A 174 2.34 1.59 -34.13
CA TYR A 174 0.94 1.14 -34.11
C TYR A 174 0.01 2.03 -34.94
N GLU A 175 0.37 3.29 -35.21
CA GLU A 175 -0.45 4.17 -36.04
C GLU A 175 -0.43 3.78 -37.52
N LYS A 176 0.69 3.20 -37.97
CA LYS A 176 0.86 2.68 -39.34
C LYS A 176 0.37 1.24 -39.50
N MET A 177 0.12 0.54 -38.41
CA MET A 177 -0.29 -0.87 -38.43
C MET A 177 -1.73 -1.00 -38.95
N SER A 178 -1.94 -1.99 -39.82
CA SER A 178 -3.25 -2.25 -40.43
C SER A 178 -4.21 -2.88 -39.42
N MET A 179 -5.52 -2.68 -39.63
CA MET A 179 -6.54 -3.27 -38.75
C MET A 179 -6.53 -4.79 -38.66
N PRO A 180 -6.38 -5.54 -39.78
CA PRO A 180 -6.25 -6.99 -39.72
C PRO A 180 -5.05 -7.44 -38.88
N GLU A 181 -3.91 -6.76 -39.01
CA GLU A 181 -2.70 -7.06 -38.25
C GLU A 181 -2.88 -6.81 -36.74
N ILE A 182 -3.49 -5.68 -36.36
CA ILE A 182 -3.78 -5.36 -34.95
C ILE A 182 -4.74 -6.40 -34.35
N SER A 183 -5.81 -6.75 -35.06
CA SER A 183 -6.78 -7.75 -34.62
C SER A 183 -6.17 -9.14 -34.47
N GLN A 184 -5.26 -9.52 -35.39
CA GLN A 184 -4.52 -10.76 -35.30
C GLN A 184 -3.64 -10.80 -34.05
N ARG A 185 -2.80 -9.78 -33.84
CA ARG A 185 -1.90 -9.72 -32.67
C ARG A 185 -2.66 -9.68 -31.35
N LEU A 186 -3.77 -8.96 -31.27
CA LEU A 186 -4.63 -8.96 -30.07
C LEU A 186 -5.27 -10.34 -29.84
N SER A 187 -5.62 -11.06 -30.90
CA SER A 187 -6.17 -12.42 -30.79
C SER A 187 -5.11 -13.42 -30.33
N GLU A 188 -3.90 -13.35 -30.88
CA GLU A 188 -2.74 -14.16 -30.46
C GLU A 188 -2.39 -13.94 -28.99
N LYS A 189 -2.53 -12.70 -28.51
CA LYS A 189 -2.32 -12.33 -27.10
C LYS A 189 -3.52 -12.59 -26.19
N GLY A 190 -4.67 -13.01 -26.74
CA GLY A 190 -5.89 -13.22 -25.96
C GLY A 190 -6.56 -11.94 -25.43
N LEU A 191 -6.20 -10.77 -25.97
CA LEU A 191 -6.69 -9.45 -25.52
C LEU A 191 -8.00 -9.03 -26.21
N MET A 192 -8.52 -9.86 -27.13
CA MET A 192 -9.76 -9.61 -27.86
C MET A 192 -11.00 -10.02 -27.07
N ASP A 193 -11.63 -9.07 -26.40
CA ASP A 193 -12.93 -9.29 -25.76
C ASP A 193 -14.11 -9.22 -26.77
N LYS A 194 -15.27 -9.76 -26.37
CA LYS A 194 -16.48 -9.80 -27.24
C LYS A 194 -16.98 -8.40 -27.63
N LYS A 195 -16.81 -7.41 -26.75
CA LYS A 195 -17.27 -6.04 -27.01
C LYS A 195 -16.35 -5.35 -28.02
N LEU A 196 -15.04 -5.55 -27.91
CA LEU A 196 -14.03 -5.06 -28.84
C LEU A 196 -14.26 -5.62 -30.25
N LYS A 197 -14.55 -6.93 -30.33
CA LYS A 197 -14.90 -7.61 -31.59
C LYS A 197 -16.11 -7.00 -32.27
N GLN A 198 -17.10 -6.54 -31.50
CA GLN A 198 -18.35 -5.97 -32.04
C GLN A 198 -18.22 -4.48 -32.39
N LYS A 199 -17.55 -3.70 -31.54
CA LYS A 199 -17.46 -2.24 -31.69
C LYS A 199 -16.38 -1.80 -32.69
N GLY A 200 -15.32 -2.60 -32.87
CA GLY A 200 -14.26 -2.33 -33.84
C GLY A 200 -13.49 -1.03 -33.59
N ASP A 201 -13.39 -0.59 -32.33
CA ASP A 201 -12.73 0.67 -31.97
C ASP A 201 -11.21 0.56 -32.15
N VAL A 202 -10.71 1.03 -33.29
CA VAL A 202 -9.31 0.95 -33.70
C VAL A 202 -8.37 1.58 -32.68
N SER A 203 -8.76 2.73 -32.13
CA SER A 203 -7.94 3.47 -31.17
C SER A 203 -7.76 2.68 -29.88
N GLU A 204 -8.85 2.09 -29.37
CA GLU A 204 -8.82 1.24 -28.18
C GLU A 204 -7.97 -0.03 -28.43
N MET A 205 -8.11 -0.66 -29.60
CA MET A 205 -7.30 -1.83 -29.98
C MET A 205 -5.80 -1.52 -30.03
N ARG A 206 -5.41 -0.40 -30.65
CA ARG A 206 -4.02 0.07 -30.70
C ARG A 206 -3.49 0.36 -29.30
N GLN A 207 -4.28 1.03 -28.46
CA GLN A 207 -3.88 1.34 -27.10
C GLN A 207 -3.66 0.08 -26.26
N ARG A 208 -4.57 -0.90 -26.34
CA ARG A 208 -4.43 -2.19 -25.63
C ARG A 208 -3.22 -2.97 -26.10
N LEU A 209 -2.97 -3.03 -27.41
CA LEU A 209 -1.81 -3.73 -27.96
C LEU A 209 -0.50 -3.06 -27.54
N ARG A 210 -0.44 -1.73 -27.65
CA ARG A 210 0.70 -0.92 -27.19
C ARG A 210 0.99 -1.16 -25.71
N GLN A 211 -0.05 -1.12 -24.87
CA GLN A 211 0.07 -1.37 -23.44
C GLN A 211 0.64 -2.77 -23.15
N ALA A 212 0.09 -3.80 -23.82
CA ALA A 212 0.53 -5.18 -23.63
C ALA A 212 1.98 -5.40 -24.08
N ASP A 213 2.41 -4.79 -25.19
CA ASP A 213 3.79 -4.90 -25.66
C ASP A 213 4.76 -4.16 -24.73
N ILE A 214 4.37 -3.00 -24.17
CA ILE A 214 5.14 -2.30 -23.14
C ILE A 214 5.30 -3.19 -21.89
N GLU A 215 4.21 -3.79 -21.40
CA GLU A 215 4.22 -4.60 -20.17
C GLU A 215 5.13 -5.84 -20.25
N ILE A 216 5.39 -6.34 -21.46
CA ILE A 216 6.26 -7.49 -21.70
C ILE A 216 7.75 -7.09 -21.69
N THR A 217 8.07 -5.81 -21.88
CA THR A 217 9.47 -5.35 -21.90
C THR A 217 10.15 -5.46 -20.55
N VAL A 218 11.46 -5.69 -20.57
CA VAL A 218 12.28 -5.73 -19.35
C VAL A 218 12.28 -4.36 -18.67
N GLU A 219 12.32 -3.28 -19.44
CA GLU A 219 12.34 -1.91 -18.92
C GLU A 219 11.08 -1.59 -18.09
N TYR A 220 9.89 -1.98 -18.58
CA TYR A 220 8.65 -1.83 -17.81
C TYR A 220 8.71 -2.63 -16.50
N LYS A 221 9.14 -3.89 -16.58
CA LYS A 221 9.26 -4.75 -15.41
C LYS A 221 10.26 -4.20 -14.39
N GLN A 222 11.39 -3.63 -14.85
CA GLN A 222 12.40 -2.99 -13.99
C GLN A 222 11.84 -1.77 -13.24
N ILE A 223 11.08 -0.91 -13.93
CA ILE A 223 10.42 0.25 -13.29
C ILE A 223 9.44 -0.24 -12.22
N MET A 224 8.64 -1.26 -12.54
CA MET A 224 7.70 -1.88 -11.59
C MET A 224 8.42 -2.49 -10.39
N GLU A 225 9.54 -3.19 -10.59
CA GLU A 225 10.34 -3.78 -9.51
C GLU A 225 10.93 -2.71 -8.60
N LYS A 226 11.49 -1.65 -9.19
CA LYS A 226 12.07 -0.53 -8.45
C LYS A 226 11.04 0.14 -7.55
N ASP A 227 9.87 0.47 -8.09
CA ASP A 227 8.79 1.09 -7.31
C ASP A 227 8.25 0.13 -6.23
N ALA A 228 8.10 -1.17 -6.55
CA ALA A 228 7.72 -2.17 -5.57
C ALA A 228 8.74 -2.28 -4.44
N LYS A 229 10.04 -2.24 -4.75
CA LYS A 229 11.13 -2.25 -3.76
C LYS A 229 11.08 -1.01 -2.85
N GLU A 230 10.93 0.18 -3.42
CA GLU A 230 10.78 1.43 -2.65
C GLU A 230 9.56 1.38 -1.70
N ARG A 231 8.46 0.75 -2.12
CA ARG A 231 7.29 0.53 -1.25
C ARG A 231 7.58 -0.48 -0.14
N ARG A 232 8.25 -1.59 -0.45
CA ARG A 232 8.63 -2.60 0.55
C ARG A 232 9.53 -2.02 1.63
N GLU A 233 10.54 -1.26 1.23
CA GLU A 233 11.48 -0.62 2.17
C GLU A 233 10.75 0.37 3.07
N ARG A 234 9.89 1.24 2.50
CA ARG A 234 9.04 2.15 3.28
C ARG A 234 8.11 1.40 4.24
N PHE A 235 7.42 0.36 3.76
CA PHE A 235 6.52 -0.43 4.59
C PHE A 235 7.26 -1.13 5.75
N ALA A 236 8.45 -1.67 5.47
CA ALA A 236 9.31 -2.28 6.49
C ALA A 236 9.78 -1.26 7.54
N GLU A 237 10.16 -0.05 7.13
CA GLU A 237 10.48 1.04 8.05
C GLU A 237 9.30 1.43 8.92
N LEU A 238 8.10 1.53 8.34
CA LEU A 238 6.87 1.85 9.07
C LEU A 238 6.52 0.75 10.07
N LYS A 239 6.61 -0.53 9.67
CA LYS A 239 6.39 -1.67 10.56
C LYS A 239 7.38 -1.65 11.74
N LYS A 240 8.66 -1.36 11.45
CA LYS A 240 9.71 -1.21 12.46
C LYS A 240 9.45 -0.04 13.41
N LYS A 241 9.09 1.14 12.88
CA LYS A 241 8.77 2.35 13.68
C LYS A 241 7.55 2.14 14.58
N ALA A 242 6.55 1.42 14.09
CA ALA A 242 5.33 1.12 14.84
C ALA A 242 5.50 -0.05 15.83
N GLY A 243 6.65 -0.73 15.86
CA GLY A 243 6.87 -1.88 16.74
C GLY A 243 5.90 -3.03 16.48
N ILE A 244 5.36 -3.12 15.27
CA ILE A 244 4.34 -4.11 14.92
C ILE A 244 5.01 -5.46 14.68
N ASN A 245 4.85 -6.37 15.65
CA ASN A 245 5.16 -7.78 15.47
C ASN A 245 3.85 -8.53 15.16
N GLU A 246 3.59 -8.73 13.87
CA GLU A 246 2.39 -9.45 13.42
C GLU A 246 2.61 -10.94 13.45
N SER A 247 1.59 -11.68 13.88
CA SER A 247 1.56 -13.13 13.68
C SER A 247 1.30 -13.44 12.20
N HIS A 248 1.67 -14.64 11.77
CA HIS A 248 1.36 -15.12 10.42
C HIS A 248 -0.14 -15.06 10.09
N ASP A 249 -1.00 -15.30 11.08
CA ASP A 249 -2.46 -15.22 10.92
C ASP A 249 -2.93 -13.79 10.67
N ASP A 250 -2.32 -12.80 11.33
CA ASP A 250 -2.66 -11.39 11.15
C ASP A 250 -2.23 -10.90 9.75
N GLU A 251 -1.06 -11.32 9.28
CA GLU A 251 -0.60 -11.06 7.91
C GLU A 251 -1.56 -11.67 6.89
N PHE A 252 -1.99 -12.92 7.11
CA PHE A 252 -2.95 -13.60 6.24
C PHE A 252 -4.31 -12.88 6.20
N ARG A 253 -4.86 -12.49 7.36
CA ARG A 253 -6.12 -11.73 7.44
C ARG A 253 -6.02 -10.39 6.74
N ARG A 254 -4.89 -9.68 6.91
CA ARG A 254 -4.63 -8.40 6.23
C ARG A 254 -4.62 -8.58 4.71
N HIS A 255 -3.88 -9.57 4.20
CA HIS A 255 -3.85 -9.90 2.78
C HIS A 255 -5.24 -10.20 2.23
N TRP A 256 -6.00 -11.04 2.93
CA TRP A 256 -7.36 -11.39 2.49
C TRP A 256 -8.27 -10.16 2.43
N LYS A 257 -8.20 -9.28 3.43
CA LYS A 257 -8.96 -8.02 3.44
C LYS A 257 -8.62 -7.12 2.25
N LYS A 258 -7.35 -7.03 1.86
CA LYS A 258 -6.92 -6.29 0.66
C LYS A 258 -7.54 -6.90 -0.62
N TYR A 259 -7.58 -8.22 -0.72
CA TYR A 259 -8.19 -8.91 -1.88
C TYR A 259 -9.70 -8.63 -2.00
N GLU A 260 -10.41 -8.70 -0.88
CA GLU A 260 -11.82 -8.30 -0.83
C GLU A 260 -12.02 -6.83 -1.20
N GLU A 261 -11.10 -5.97 -0.80
CA GLU A 261 -11.19 -4.55 -1.11
C GLU A 261 -11.00 -4.28 -2.60
N VAL A 262 -10.05 -4.95 -3.27
CA VAL A 262 -9.89 -4.87 -4.73
C VAL A 262 -11.19 -5.26 -5.44
N THR A 263 -11.78 -6.39 -5.06
CA THR A 263 -13.01 -6.89 -5.68
C THR A 263 -14.21 -5.97 -5.40
N LYS A 264 -14.30 -5.35 -4.21
CA LYS A 264 -15.31 -4.35 -3.86
C LYS A 264 -15.15 -3.04 -4.65
N ARG A 265 -13.92 -2.56 -4.85
CA ARG A 265 -13.64 -1.28 -5.55
C ARG A 265 -13.87 -1.37 -7.07
N GLY A 266 -13.68 -2.55 -7.68
CA GLY A 266 -13.97 -2.79 -9.10
C GLY A 266 -12.79 -2.51 -10.06
N PRO A 267 -12.94 -2.78 -11.36
CA PRO A 267 -11.84 -2.77 -12.35
C PRO A 267 -11.27 -1.39 -12.68
N LYS A 268 -12.01 -0.31 -12.43
CA LYS A 268 -11.59 1.08 -12.71
C LYS A 268 -11.04 1.79 -11.47
N ALA A 269 -10.95 1.08 -10.34
CA ALA A 269 -10.46 1.66 -9.11
C ALA A 269 -8.96 1.90 -9.16
N LYS A 270 -8.48 2.76 -8.26
CA LYS A 270 -7.04 2.91 -8.03
C LYS A 270 -6.43 1.55 -7.63
N PRO A 271 -5.24 1.22 -8.13
CA PRO A 271 -4.57 -0.03 -7.80
C PRO A 271 -4.33 -0.11 -6.29
N LEU A 272 -4.57 -1.29 -5.72
CA LEU A 272 -4.16 -1.65 -4.37
C LEU A 272 -2.91 -2.50 -4.45
N TYR A 273 -2.04 -2.37 -3.45
CA TYR A 273 -0.74 -3.02 -3.44
C TYR A 273 -0.66 -4.04 -2.30
N ASP A 274 -0.01 -5.17 -2.59
CA ASP A 274 0.28 -6.17 -1.57
C ASP A 274 1.47 -5.75 -0.68
N ASP A 275 1.82 -6.58 0.30
CA ASP A 275 2.90 -6.28 1.24
C ASP A 275 4.29 -6.40 0.57
N SER A 276 4.36 -7.04 -0.60
CA SER A 276 5.54 -7.04 -1.46
C SER A 276 5.62 -5.81 -2.38
N GLY A 277 4.70 -4.86 -2.25
CA GLY A 277 4.69 -3.60 -2.99
C GLY A 277 4.18 -3.71 -4.43
N TYR A 278 3.61 -4.85 -4.83
CA TYR A 278 3.11 -5.03 -6.19
C TYR A 278 1.61 -4.76 -6.30
N PRO A 279 1.15 -4.17 -7.41
CA PRO A 279 -0.26 -3.93 -7.62
C PRO A 279 -1.03 -5.25 -7.77
N LEU A 280 -2.23 -5.31 -7.21
CA LEU A 280 -3.15 -6.44 -7.28
C LEU A 280 -4.08 -6.32 -8.49
N SER A 281 -4.29 -7.43 -9.20
CA SER A 281 -5.14 -7.53 -10.37
C SER A 281 -6.59 -7.85 -9.98
N TYR A 282 -7.50 -6.92 -10.29
CA TYR A 282 -8.94 -7.15 -10.14
C TYR A 282 -9.40 -8.38 -10.91
N GLU A 283 -8.96 -8.54 -12.16
CA GLU A 283 -9.39 -9.64 -13.02
C GLU A 283 -9.00 -11.01 -12.45
N LYS A 284 -7.76 -11.15 -11.96
CA LYS A 284 -7.30 -12.40 -11.34
C LYS A 284 -8.06 -12.71 -10.06
N LEU A 285 -8.41 -11.69 -9.27
CA LEU A 285 -9.18 -11.86 -8.03
C LEU A 285 -10.66 -12.14 -8.30
N SER A 286 -11.28 -11.50 -9.30
CA SER A 286 -12.69 -11.72 -9.64
C SER A 286 -12.94 -13.06 -10.33
N ASN A 287 -11.94 -13.58 -11.05
CA ASN A 287 -12.03 -14.84 -11.79
C ASN A 287 -11.55 -16.05 -10.97
N GLN A 288 -11.38 -15.92 -9.64
CA GLN A 288 -11.00 -17.06 -8.82
C GLN A 288 -12.04 -18.18 -8.95
N PRO A 289 -11.63 -19.42 -9.27
CA PRO A 289 -12.56 -20.52 -9.37
C PRO A 289 -13.27 -20.70 -8.03
N THR A 290 -14.59 -20.58 -8.03
CA THR A 290 -15.43 -20.98 -6.89
C THR A 290 -15.08 -22.42 -6.56
N ARG A 291 -14.84 -22.73 -5.27
CA ARG A 291 -14.21 -23.95 -4.72
C ARG A 291 -14.80 -25.33 -5.11
N TYR A 292 -15.69 -25.43 -6.10
CA TYR A 292 -16.58 -26.58 -6.26
C TYR A 292 -16.78 -27.03 -7.71
N ASN A 293 -15.71 -27.44 -8.40
CA ASN A 293 -15.86 -28.35 -9.54
C ASN A 293 -14.71 -29.36 -9.59
N ARG A 294 -14.78 -30.38 -8.73
CA ARG A 294 -13.89 -31.58 -8.77
C ARG A 294 -14.38 -32.56 -9.84
N SER A 295 -14.54 -32.11 -11.09
CA SER A 295 -14.86 -33.01 -12.20
C SER A 295 -13.59 -33.69 -12.73
N LEU A 296 -13.74 -34.86 -13.37
CA LEU A 296 -12.65 -35.55 -14.07
C LEU A 296 -11.99 -34.64 -15.12
N ALA A 297 -12.80 -33.89 -15.87
CA ALA A 297 -12.33 -32.90 -16.84
C ALA A 297 -11.49 -31.78 -16.21
N ALA A 298 -11.77 -31.38 -14.95
CA ALA A 298 -10.91 -30.46 -14.22
C ALA A 298 -9.59 -31.11 -13.78
N SER A 299 -9.54 -32.44 -13.64
CA SER A 299 -8.31 -33.18 -13.40
C SER A 299 -7.43 -33.27 -14.65
N GLU A 300 -8.00 -33.61 -15.80
CA GLU A 300 -7.27 -33.67 -17.08
C GLU A 300 -6.65 -32.31 -17.43
N ARG A 301 -7.44 -31.22 -17.35
CA ARG A 301 -6.93 -29.86 -17.56
C ARG A 301 -5.79 -29.48 -16.61
N ARG A 302 -5.77 -30.03 -15.39
CA ARG A 302 -4.66 -29.82 -14.45
C ARG A 302 -3.41 -30.57 -14.89
N MET A 303 -3.53 -31.81 -15.37
CA MET A 303 -2.41 -32.56 -15.91
C MET A 303 -1.80 -31.87 -17.13
N ASP A 304 -2.62 -31.44 -18.09
CA ASP A 304 -2.16 -30.68 -19.26
C ASP A 304 -1.42 -29.40 -18.85
N HIS A 305 -1.93 -28.71 -17.81
CA HIS A 305 -1.26 -27.54 -17.25
C HIS A 305 0.11 -27.88 -16.67
N TYR A 306 0.24 -28.98 -15.92
CA TYR A 306 1.52 -29.41 -15.35
C TYR A 306 2.51 -29.85 -16.43
N GLU A 307 2.06 -30.55 -17.47
CA GLU A 307 2.91 -30.96 -18.58
C GLU A 307 3.44 -29.75 -19.36
N ARG A 308 2.58 -28.78 -19.68
CA ARG A 308 2.98 -27.52 -20.30
C ARG A 308 4.00 -26.77 -19.44
N LYS A 309 3.77 -26.69 -18.12
CA LYS A 309 4.71 -26.08 -17.17
C LYS A 309 6.05 -26.80 -17.11
N ALA A 310 6.05 -28.13 -17.16
CA ALA A 310 7.26 -28.94 -17.17
C ALA A 310 8.06 -28.73 -18.47
N GLN A 311 7.39 -28.66 -19.62
CA GLN A 311 8.02 -28.34 -20.91
C GLN A 311 8.63 -26.93 -20.90
N GLU A 312 7.88 -25.93 -20.43
CA GLU A 312 8.39 -24.56 -20.30
C GLU A 312 9.63 -24.53 -19.38
N THR A 313 9.59 -25.21 -18.23
CA THR A 313 10.73 -25.28 -17.30
C THR A 313 11.95 -25.95 -17.94
N LYS A 314 11.73 -26.97 -18.76
CA LYS A 314 12.79 -27.64 -19.53
C LYS A 314 13.42 -26.69 -20.56
N GLU A 315 12.62 -25.90 -21.26
CA GLU A 315 13.11 -24.88 -22.20
C GLU A 315 13.89 -23.77 -21.47
N LYS A 316 13.39 -23.28 -20.34
CA LYS A 316 14.09 -22.30 -19.48
C LYS A 316 15.46 -22.83 -19.05
N ALA A 317 15.51 -24.07 -18.54
CA ALA A 317 16.75 -24.72 -18.15
C ALA A 317 17.73 -24.87 -19.33
N ALA A 318 17.23 -25.22 -20.51
CA ALA A 318 18.04 -25.31 -21.73
C ALA A 318 18.61 -23.95 -22.16
N ILE A 319 17.86 -22.86 -22.03
CA ILE A 319 18.36 -21.50 -22.32
C ILE A 319 19.49 -21.13 -21.37
N MET A 320 19.34 -21.43 -20.07
CA MET A 320 20.34 -21.15 -19.03
C MET A 320 21.55 -22.09 -19.06
N GLY A 321 21.48 -23.21 -19.78
CA GLY A 321 22.54 -24.21 -19.81
C GLY A 321 22.66 -25.01 -18.51
N VAL A 322 21.56 -25.20 -17.78
CA VAL A 322 21.51 -25.96 -16.52
C VAL A 322 20.70 -27.25 -16.70
N PRO A 323 21.01 -28.32 -15.96
CA PRO A 323 20.23 -29.56 -16.04
C PRO A 323 18.80 -29.33 -15.60
N TYR A 324 17.84 -29.91 -16.34
CA TYR A 324 16.45 -29.95 -15.93
C TYR A 324 16.27 -31.05 -14.89
N GLU A 325 15.93 -30.64 -13.67
CA GLU A 325 15.52 -31.53 -12.59
C GLU A 325 14.02 -31.34 -12.34
N ARG A 326 13.27 -32.45 -12.25
CA ARG A 326 11.82 -32.41 -12.01
C ARG A 326 11.58 -31.97 -10.55
N GLY A 327 11.07 -30.75 -10.33
CA GLY A 327 10.77 -30.25 -8.98
C GLY A 327 10.95 -28.73 -8.83
N ASP A 328 11.51 -28.32 -7.68
CA ASP A 328 11.73 -26.91 -7.24
C ASP A 328 12.59 -26.06 -8.19
N THR A 329 13.16 -26.66 -9.23
CA THR A 329 14.11 -26.00 -10.13
C THR A 329 13.50 -24.79 -10.83
N SER A 330 12.19 -24.79 -11.12
CA SER A 330 11.50 -23.67 -11.80
C SER A 330 11.57 -22.37 -10.99
N SER A 331 11.28 -22.41 -9.69
CA SER A 331 11.24 -21.18 -8.88
C SER A 331 12.63 -20.57 -8.74
N ASN A 332 13.66 -21.41 -8.62
CA ASN A 332 15.05 -20.96 -8.48
C ASN A 332 15.59 -20.37 -9.79
N ILE A 333 15.32 -20.99 -10.95
CA ILE A 333 15.72 -20.41 -12.24
C ILE A 333 15.01 -19.09 -12.50
N ASP A 334 13.71 -18.99 -12.18
CA ASP A 334 12.94 -17.74 -12.32
C ASP A 334 13.52 -16.66 -11.43
N TRP A 335 13.93 -17.00 -10.20
CA TRP A 335 14.53 -16.08 -9.25
C TRP A 335 15.88 -15.52 -9.69
N ILE A 336 16.74 -16.38 -10.26
CA ILE A 336 18.04 -15.94 -10.80
C ILE A 336 17.84 -14.94 -11.92
N VAL A 337 16.95 -15.25 -12.87
CA VAL A 337 16.65 -14.36 -14.00
C VAL A 337 16.04 -13.05 -13.50
N ALA A 338 15.12 -13.12 -12.55
CA ALA A 338 14.51 -11.95 -11.92
C ALA A 338 15.55 -11.02 -11.29
N LYS A 339 16.49 -11.56 -10.50
CA LYS A 339 17.55 -10.78 -9.88
C LYS A 339 18.51 -10.17 -10.91
N ASP A 340 18.97 -10.96 -11.89
CA ASP A 340 19.94 -10.49 -12.89
C ASP A 340 19.36 -9.40 -13.81
N LEU A 341 18.06 -9.49 -14.12
CA LEU A 341 17.36 -8.49 -14.92
C LEU A 341 16.75 -7.37 -14.08
N GLU A 342 16.77 -7.45 -12.75
CA GLU A 342 16.09 -6.54 -11.82
C GLU A 342 14.58 -6.42 -12.12
N ILE A 343 13.91 -7.54 -12.38
CA ILE A 343 12.48 -7.62 -12.69
C ILE A 343 11.71 -8.42 -11.61
N PRO A 344 10.38 -8.28 -11.53
CA PRO A 344 9.61 -8.99 -10.53
C PRO A 344 9.55 -10.48 -10.84
N TRP A 345 9.93 -11.30 -9.86
CA TRP A 345 10.00 -12.76 -9.99
C TRP A 345 8.74 -13.41 -10.55
N HIS A 346 7.56 -12.95 -10.09
CA HIS A 346 6.27 -13.49 -10.51
C HIS A 346 5.86 -13.12 -11.96
N THR A 347 6.64 -12.27 -12.63
CA THR A 347 6.41 -11.82 -14.02
C THR A 347 7.44 -12.37 -15.02
N VAL A 348 8.30 -13.29 -14.57
CA VAL A 348 9.33 -13.87 -15.43
C VAL A 348 8.70 -14.80 -16.48
N GLU A 349 9.04 -14.53 -17.74
CA GLU A 349 8.53 -15.20 -18.93
C GLU A 349 9.67 -15.70 -19.83
N MET A 350 9.34 -16.55 -20.79
CA MET A 350 10.30 -17.12 -21.75
C MET A 350 11.08 -16.06 -22.55
N SER A 351 10.48 -14.89 -22.82
CA SER A 351 11.16 -13.76 -23.45
C SER A 351 12.31 -13.22 -22.58
N ASP A 352 12.11 -13.17 -21.27
CA ASP A 352 13.09 -12.66 -20.32
C ASP A 352 14.32 -13.60 -20.26
N TYR A 353 14.12 -14.91 -20.39
CA TYR A 353 15.22 -15.87 -20.50
C TYR A 353 16.10 -15.64 -21.75
N LYS A 354 15.46 -15.34 -22.89
CA LYS A 354 16.19 -15.01 -24.13
C LYS A 354 16.98 -13.72 -23.97
N GLU A 355 16.38 -12.72 -23.34
CA GLU A 355 17.00 -11.45 -23.04
C GLU A 355 18.15 -11.59 -22.04
N TRP A 356 17.96 -12.36 -20.98
CA TRP A 356 18.99 -12.73 -20.00
C TRP A 356 20.19 -13.40 -20.68
N LYS A 357 19.94 -14.36 -21.57
CA LYS A 357 21.00 -14.99 -22.38
C LYS A 357 21.67 -13.99 -23.32
N ARG A 358 20.90 -13.10 -23.96
CA ARG A 358 21.42 -12.06 -24.86
C ARG A 358 22.35 -11.08 -24.14
N ARG A 359 22.05 -10.75 -22.87
CA ARG A 359 22.91 -9.91 -22.00
C ARG A 359 24.16 -10.63 -21.49
N GLY A 360 24.32 -11.92 -21.80
CA GLY A 360 25.53 -12.69 -21.48
C GLY A 360 25.61 -13.19 -20.04
N PHE A 361 24.49 -13.18 -19.31
CA PHE A 361 24.44 -13.77 -17.98
C PHE A 361 24.67 -15.28 -18.04
N LYS A 362 25.17 -15.83 -16.93
CA LYS A 362 25.49 -17.26 -16.80
C LYS A 362 24.90 -17.82 -15.51
N ALA A 363 24.45 -19.06 -15.60
CA ALA A 363 23.92 -19.81 -14.48
C ALA A 363 24.85 -21.01 -14.23
N SER A 364 25.02 -21.35 -12.95
CA SER A 364 25.71 -22.57 -12.55
C SER A 364 24.83 -23.35 -11.58
N VAL A 365 25.06 -24.66 -11.48
CA VAL A 365 24.32 -25.53 -10.56
C VAL A 365 24.55 -25.10 -9.10
N GLU A 366 25.76 -24.63 -8.78
CA GLU A 366 26.10 -24.10 -7.46
C GLU A 366 25.31 -22.83 -7.15
N ARG A 367 25.12 -21.94 -8.14
CA ARG A 367 24.31 -20.73 -7.98
C ARG A 367 22.85 -21.09 -7.69
N LEU A 368 22.31 -22.10 -8.36
CA LEU A 368 20.95 -22.61 -8.10
C LEU A 368 20.79 -23.16 -6.68
N LYS A 369 21.81 -23.85 -6.15
CA LYS A 369 21.82 -24.34 -4.77
C LYS A 369 21.84 -23.19 -3.76
N ARG A 370 22.69 -22.18 -3.97
CA ARG A 370 22.78 -21.00 -3.11
C ARG A 370 21.46 -20.24 -2.99
N VAL A 371 20.69 -20.11 -4.06
CA VAL A 371 19.37 -19.46 -4.02
C VAL A 371 18.44 -20.12 -2.98
N LYS A 372 18.48 -21.45 -2.88
CA LYS A 372 17.65 -22.18 -1.92
C LYS A 372 18.05 -21.90 -0.47
N GLU A 373 19.34 -21.68 -0.22
CA GLU A 373 19.92 -21.47 1.10
C GLU A 373 19.85 -20.01 1.55
N GLU A 374 20.21 -19.07 0.67
CA GLU A 374 20.36 -17.64 0.99
C GLU A 374 19.05 -16.87 0.78
N ASP A 375 18.33 -17.16 -0.30
CA ASP A 375 17.15 -16.39 -0.72
C ASP A 375 15.83 -17.09 -0.44
N GLY A 376 15.87 -18.31 0.12
CA GLY A 376 14.68 -19.12 0.36
C GLY A 376 13.62 -18.38 1.17
N GLU A 377 14.01 -17.66 2.22
CA GLU A 377 13.08 -16.90 3.06
C GLU A 377 12.47 -15.71 2.31
N VAL A 378 13.27 -14.95 1.56
CA VAL A 378 12.76 -13.82 0.76
C VAL A 378 11.77 -14.32 -0.31
N MET A 379 12.11 -15.43 -0.98
CA MET A 379 11.22 -16.06 -1.95
C MET A 379 9.91 -16.51 -1.31
N MET A 380 9.98 -17.13 -0.13
CA MET A 380 8.80 -17.53 0.65
C MET A 380 7.93 -16.32 1.05
N GLN A 381 8.53 -15.19 1.41
CA GLN A 381 7.80 -13.95 1.71
C GLN A 381 7.14 -13.36 0.46
N MET A 382 7.75 -13.52 -0.72
CA MET A 382 7.21 -13.03 -1.99
C MET A 382 6.19 -13.96 -2.64
N MET A 383 6.04 -15.21 -2.19
CA MET A 383 5.11 -16.17 -2.78
C MET A 383 3.63 -15.86 -2.51
N PRO A 384 3.20 -15.55 -1.27
CA PRO A 384 1.80 -15.21 -0.99
C PRO A 384 1.31 -14.07 -1.88
N GLY A 385 0.17 -14.28 -2.53
CA GLY A 385 -0.44 -13.28 -3.39
C GLY A 385 0.17 -13.09 -4.77
N SER A 386 1.31 -13.74 -5.08
CA SER A 386 1.96 -13.64 -6.39
C SER A 386 1.02 -13.95 -7.56
N ALA A 387 0.12 -14.92 -7.40
CA ALA A 387 -0.90 -15.28 -8.39
C ALA A 387 -1.94 -14.18 -8.64
N PHE A 388 -2.07 -13.20 -7.75
CA PHE A 388 -3.04 -12.11 -7.84
C PHE A 388 -2.42 -10.77 -8.20
N ARG A 389 -1.09 -10.69 -8.36
CA ARG A 389 -0.41 -9.47 -8.78
C ARG A 389 -0.68 -9.15 -10.25
N VAL A 390 -0.66 -7.87 -10.59
CA VAL A 390 -0.63 -7.38 -11.97
C VAL A 390 0.65 -7.88 -12.63
N GLY A 391 0.53 -8.23 -13.90
CA GLY A 391 1.51 -8.99 -14.65
C GLY A 391 0.76 -9.91 -15.60
N TYR A 392 1.39 -10.28 -16.71
CA TYR A 392 0.71 -10.94 -17.81
C TYR A 392 -0.03 -12.20 -17.34
N VAL A 393 -1.30 -12.31 -17.74
CA VAL A 393 -2.11 -13.51 -17.51
C VAL A 393 -1.58 -14.56 -18.47
N ARG A 394 -0.89 -15.58 -17.96
CA ARG A 394 -0.58 -16.76 -18.77
C ARG A 394 -1.90 -17.43 -19.15
N SER A 395 -2.37 -17.19 -20.37
CA SER A 395 -3.54 -17.85 -20.97
C SER A 395 -3.35 -19.36 -21.09
#